data_AF-A0A1H9P4Y8-F1
#
_entry.id   AF-A0A1H9P4Y8-F1
#
_cell.length_a   1.000
_cell.length_b   1.000
_cell.length_c   1.000
_cell.angle_alpha   90.00
_cell.angle_beta   90.00
_cell.angle_gamma   90.00
#
_symmetry.space_group_name_H-M   'P 1'
#
loop_
_entity.id
_entity.type
_entity.pdbx_description
1 polymer ?
#
loop_
_entity_poly.entity_id
_entity_poly.type
_entity_poly.pdbx_seq_one_letter_code
_entity_poly.pdbx_strand_id
1 'polypeptide(L)'
;MPTIEFEGETIEANTGDDLRGTLLDAGLTTHNGKAQYTNCRGNGICGTCAVEIVEGEVADPTEKELRRLKLPPHSPDSELRLACQLPIEDDLVVRKHPGYWGQKVEHDDS
;
A
#
# COMPACT_ATOMS: atom_id res chain seq x y z
N MET A 1 -6.46 -12.41 -14.44
CA MET A 1 -5.51 -12.38 -13.33
C MET A 1 -4.80 -11.07 -13.47
N PRO A 2 -5.07 -10.11 -12.59
CA PRO A 2 -4.32 -8.86 -12.59
C PRO A 2 -2.85 -9.11 -12.25
N THR A 3 -2.01 -8.16 -12.60
CA THR A 3 -0.58 -8.11 -12.34
C THR A 3 -0.25 -6.93 -11.44
N ILE A 4 0.70 -7.12 -10.53
CA ILE A 4 1.17 -6.07 -9.64
C ILE A 4 2.65 -5.84 -9.91
N GLU A 5 2.99 -4.63 -10.32
CA GLU A 5 4.38 -4.18 -10.38
C GLU A 5 4.76 -3.49 -9.07
N PHE A 6 5.76 -4.02 -8.38
CA PHE A 6 6.24 -3.51 -7.09
C PHE A 6 7.74 -3.74 -6.94
N GLU A 7 8.50 -2.69 -6.63
CA GLU A 7 9.96 -2.74 -6.43
C GLU A 7 10.75 -3.40 -7.60
N GLY A 8 10.24 -3.26 -8.83
CA GLY A 8 10.85 -3.83 -10.04
C GLY A 8 10.52 -5.31 -10.29
N GLU A 9 9.64 -5.88 -9.47
CA GLU A 9 9.11 -7.23 -9.63
C GLU A 9 7.66 -7.15 -10.16
N THR A 10 7.31 -8.07 -11.07
CA THR A 10 5.93 -8.25 -11.55
C THR A 10 5.38 -9.56 -11.00
N ILE A 11 4.28 -9.49 -10.28
CA ILE A 11 3.63 -10.67 -9.69
C ILE A 11 2.20 -10.84 -10.21
N GLU A 12 1.77 -12.08 -10.39
CA GLU A 12 0.37 -12.38 -10.69
C GLU A 12 -0.46 -12.37 -9.40
N ALA A 13 -1.66 -11.82 -9.48
CA ALA A 13 -2.60 -11.73 -8.38
C ALA A 13 -3.96 -12.30 -8.75
N ASN A 14 -4.75 -12.67 -7.75
CA ASN A 14 -6.16 -12.96 -7.95
C ASN A 14 -6.99 -11.71 -7.67
N THR A 15 -8.01 -11.50 -8.49
CA THR A 15 -9.02 -10.47 -8.22
C THR A 15 -9.68 -10.72 -6.87
N GLY A 16 -9.75 -9.67 -6.05
CA GLY A 16 -10.31 -9.69 -4.69
C GLY A 16 -9.31 -9.99 -3.57
N ASP A 17 -8.10 -10.46 -3.88
CA ASP A 17 -7.05 -10.63 -2.86
C ASP A 17 -6.59 -9.26 -2.33
N ASP A 18 -6.14 -9.22 -1.07
CA ASP A 18 -5.60 -8.00 -0.49
C ASP A 18 -4.14 -7.78 -0.92
N LEU A 19 -3.82 -6.57 -1.39
CA LEU A 19 -2.51 -6.23 -1.95
C LEU A 19 -1.34 -6.54 -0.99
N ARG A 20 -1.51 -6.32 0.32
CA ARG A 20 -0.46 -6.63 1.29
C ARG A 20 -0.21 -8.14 1.36
N GLY A 21 -1.26 -8.95 1.45
CA GLY A 21 -1.18 -10.41 1.49
C GLY A 21 -0.49 -10.94 0.24
N THR A 22 -0.96 -10.54 -0.93
CA THR A 22 -0.40 -10.93 -2.23
C THR A 22 1.10 -10.63 -2.35
N LEU A 23 1.53 -9.42 -1.97
CA LEU A 23 2.96 -9.07 -1.97
C LEU A 23 3.77 -9.92 -0.99
N LEU A 24 3.24 -10.20 0.21
CA LEU A 24 3.93 -11.02 1.20
C LEU A 24 4.09 -12.48 0.76
N ASP A 25 3.09 -13.04 0.09
CA ASP A 25 3.15 -14.40 -0.45
C ASP A 25 4.22 -14.52 -1.55
N ALA A 26 4.49 -13.43 -2.27
CA ALA A 26 5.59 -13.32 -3.22
C ALA A 26 6.96 -12.98 -2.57
N GLY A 27 7.04 -12.86 -1.24
CA GLY A 27 8.27 -12.50 -0.53
C GLY A 27 8.61 -11.01 -0.53
N LEU A 28 7.71 -10.15 -1.02
CA LEU A 28 7.83 -8.70 -1.05
C LEU A 28 7.15 -8.07 0.17
N THR A 29 7.42 -6.80 0.47
CA THR A 29 6.83 -6.16 1.65
C THR A 29 6.55 -4.67 1.48
N THR A 30 5.36 -4.25 1.89
CA THR A 30 4.97 -2.82 1.98
C THR A 30 5.42 -2.16 3.28
N HIS A 31 6.26 -2.83 4.07
CA HIS A 31 6.72 -2.38 5.37
C HIS A 31 8.22 -2.08 5.38
N ASN A 32 8.56 -0.88 5.84
CA ASN A 32 9.95 -0.43 5.89
C ASN A 32 10.64 -0.82 7.21
N GLY A 33 11.85 -1.35 7.12
CA GLY A 33 12.71 -1.64 8.27
C GLY A 33 11.99 -2.42 9.39
N LYS A 34 12.03 -1.91 10.62
CA LYS A 34 11.42 -2.59 11.79
C LYS A 34 9.89 -2.72 11.69
N ALA A 35 9.21 -1.94 10.84
CA ALA A 35 7.77 -2.07 10.64
C ALA A 35 7.37 -3.44 10.07
N GLN A 36 8.29 -4.18 9.45
CA GLN A 36 8.06 -5.57 9.01
C GLN A 36 7.69 -6.50 10.18
N TYR A 37 8.14 -6.17 11.39
CA TYR A 37 7.87 -6.98 12.59
C TYR A 37 6.81 -6.38 13.51
N THR A 38 6.68 -5.05 13.55
CA THR A 38 5.75 -4.35 14.47
C THR A 38 4.44 -3.93 13.81
N ASN A 39 4.17 -4.34 12.57
CA ASN A 39 2.93 -3.98 11.89
C ASN A 39 1.70 -4.65 12.55
N CYS A 40 0.53 -4.12 12.22
CA CYS A 40 -0.74 -4.63 12.74
C CYS A 40 -1.28 -5.86 12.01
N ARG A 41 -0.50 -6.52 11.15
CA ARG A 41 -0.89 -7.74 10.42
C ARG A 41 -2.20 -7.59 9.61
N GLY A 42 -2.37 -6.46 8.94
CA GLY A 42 -3.54 -6.21 8.10
C GLY A 42 -4.77 -5.64 8.81
N ASN A 43 -4.67 -5.31 10.10
CA ASN A 43 -5.80 -4.73 10.84
C ASN A 43 -6.08 -3.25 10.53
N GLY A 44 -5.49 -2.61 9.51
CA GLY A 44 -5.80 -1.22 9.13
C GLY A 44 -5.53 -0.14 10.20
N ILE A 45 -4.73 -0.42 11.24
CA ILE A 45 -4.51 0.53 12.36
C ILE A 45 -3.09 1.09 12.45
N CYS A 46 -2.06 0.39 11.95
CA CYS A 46 -0.68 0.87 12.12
C CYS A 46 -0.30 1.95 11.10
N GLY A 47 -0.89 1.91 9.90
CA GLY A 47 -0.55 2.78 8.77
C GLY A 47 0.79 2.48 8.09
N THR A 48 1.53 1.44 8.50
CA THR A 48 2.89 1.20 7.99
C THR A 48 2.94 0.47 6.65
N CYS A 49 1.79 0.02 6.13
CA CYS A 49 1.63 -0.53 4.78
C CYS A 49 1.12 0.53 3.79
N ALA A 50 1.36 1.82 4.07
CA ALA A 50 0.97 2.87 3.16
C ALA A 50 1.78 2.75 1.86
N VAL A 51 1.10 2.83 0.73
CA VAL A 51 1.63 2.74 -0.63
C VAL A 51 0.95 3.78 -1.51
N GLU A 52 1.65 4.22 -2.54
CA GLU A 52 1.08 5.00 -3.64
C GLU A 52 0.65 4.03 -4.74
N ILE A 53 -0.52 4.28 -5.33
CA ILE A 53 -0.95 3.62 -6.56
C ILE A 53 -0.55 4.55 -7.70
N VAL A 54 0.49 4.17 -8.43
CA VAL A 54 1.09 4.97 -9.52
C VAL A 54 0.24 4.84 -10.77
N GLU A 55 -0.20 3.62 -11.06
CA GLU A 55 -1.08 3.29 -12.19
C GLU A 55 -2.06 2.19 -11.78
N GLY A 56 -3.21 2.14 -12.47
CA GLY A 56 -4.28 1.18 -12.23
C GLY A 56 -5.48 1.77 -11.50
N GLU A 57 -6.65 1.14 -11.70
CA GLU A 57 -7.88 1.51 -11.01
C GLU A 57 -8.03 0.71 -9.70
N VAL A 58 -8.46 1.40 -8.65
CA VAL A 58 -8.65 0.80 -7.32
C VAL A 58 -9.98 1.23 -6.74
N ALA A 59 -10.61 0.34 -5.97
CA ALA A 59 -11.83 0.67 -5.26
C ALA A 59 -11.63 1.82 -4.26
N ASP A 60 -12.71 2.53 -3.94
CA ASP A 60 -12.70 3.62 -2.96
C ASP A 60 -12.10 3.18 -1.62
N PRO A 61 -11.38 4.08 -0.92
CA PRO A 61 -10.79 3.76 0.37
C PRO A 61 -11.85 3.50 1.43
N THR A 62 -11.61 2.48 2.25
CA THR A 62 -12.52 2.15 3.35
C THR A 62 -12.54 3.26 4.41
N GLU A 63 -13.62 3.37 5.20
CA GLU A 63 -13.64 4.34 6.31
C GLU A 63 -12.46 4.16 7.27
N LYS A 64 -12.04 2.92 7.49
CA LYS A 64 -10.95 2.57 8.40
C LYS A 64 -9.61 3.04 7.87
N GLU A 65 -9.38 2.85 6.58
CA GLU A 65 -8.23 3.37 5.84
C GLU A 65 -8.17 4.89 5.92
N LEU A 66 -9.27 5.57 5.57
CA LEU A 66 -9.37 7.04 5.64
C LEU A 66 -9.10 7.57 7.05
N ARG A 67 -9.70 6.96 8.08
CA ARG A 67 -9.46 7.36 9.48
C ARG A 67 -7.99 7.22 9.85
N ARG A 68 -7.32 6.15 9.40
CA ARG A 68 -5.91 5.94 9.76
C ARG A 68 -4.98 6.89 9.01
N LEU A 69 -5.21 7.13 7.72
CA LEU A 69 -4.37 8.00 6.89
C LEU A 69 -4.51 9.50 7.22
N LYS A 70 -5.61 9.89 7.87
CA LYS A 70 -5.77 11.25 8.44
C LYS A 70 -4.89 11.52 9.67
N LEU A 71 -4.31 10.49 10.28
CA LEU A 71 -3.54 10.61 11.51
C LEU A 71 -2.03 10.64 11.23
N PRO A 72 -1.25 11.42 12.00
CA PRO A 72 0.20 11.42 11.89
C PRO A 72 0.82 10.01 11.93
N PRO A 73 1.95 9.79 11.22
CA PRO A 73 2.66 10.77 10.41
C PRO A 73 2.12 10.91 8.97
N HIS A 74 0.93 10.38 8.68
CA HIS A 74 0.26 10.55 7.39
C HIS A 74 -0.57 11.83 7.37
N SER A 75 -1.00 12.22 6.17
CA SER A 75 -1.91 13.33 5.92
C SER A 75 -3.00 12.92 4.91
N PRO A 76 -4.19 13.54 4.97
CA PRO A 76 -5.24 13.32 3.98
C PRO A 76 -4.82 13.68 2.55
N ASP A 77 -3.84 14.58 2.38
CA ASP A 77 -3.38 15.07 1.08
C ASP A 77 -2.29 14.18 0.45
N SER A 78 -1.92 13.06 1.08
CA SER A 78 -0.84 12.20 0.59
C SER A 78 -1.27 11.23 -0.52
N GLU A 79 -2.57 11.10 -0.77
CA GLU A 79 -3.17 10.16 -1.74
C GLU A 79 -2.76 8.68 -1.57
N LEU A 80 -2.12 8.37 -0.44
CA LEU A 80 -1.68 7.02 -0.13
C LEU A 80 -2.87 6.10 0.15
N ARG A 81 -2.65 4.81 -0.12
CA ARG A 81 -3.57 3.72 0.22
C ARG A 81 -2.95 2.81 1.27
N LEU A 82 -3.77 2.14 2.08
CA LEU A 82 -3.29 1.05 2.93
C LEU A 82 -3.39 -0.26 2.14
N ALA A 83 -2.24 -0.81 1.74
CA ALA A 83 -2.19 -2.05 0.95
C ALA A 83 -2.96 -3.22 1.58
N CYS A 84 -3.08 -3.25 2.91
CA CYS A 84 -3.84 -4.30 3.60
C CYS A 84 -5.37 -4.14 3.57
N GLN A 85 -5.88 -3.00 3.12
CA GLN A 85 -7.31 -2.71 3.01
C GLN A 85 -7.73 -2.54 1.55
N LEU A 86 -6.82 -2.80 0.61
CA LEU A 86 -7.00 -2.58 -0.82
C LEU A 86 -7.16 -3.93 -1.52
N PRO A 87 -8.38 -4.28 -1.97
CA PRO A 87 -8.58 -5.43 -2.84
C PRO A 87 -8.05 -5.14 -4.24
N ILE A 88 -7.44 -6.13 -4.86
CA ILE A 88 -6.94 -6.03 -6.23
C ILE A 88 -8.08 -6.28 -7.20
N GLU A 89 -8.38 -5.34 -8.10
CA GLU A 89 -9.39 -5.53 -9.16
C GLU A 89 -8.83 -5.39 -10.58
N ASP A 90 -7.72 -4.67 -10.74
CA ASP A 90 -7.05 -4.40 -12.01
C ASP A 90 -5.52 -4.55 -11.86
N ASP A 91 -4.80 -4.44 -12.97
CA ASP A 91 -3.35 -4.32 -13.01
C ASP A 91 -2.91 -3.05 -12.26
N LEU A 92 -1.96 -3.18 -11.33
CA LEU A 92 -1.49 -2.06 -10.50
C LEU A 92 0.02 -1.86 -10.62
N VAL A 93 0.44 -0.60 -10.72
CA VAL A 93 1.82 -0.19 -10.45
C VAL A 93 1.85 0.46 -9.07
N VAL A 94 2.60 -0.13 -8.14
CA VAL A 94 2.56 0.24 -6.73
C VAL A 94 3.93 0.71 -6.27
N ARG A 95 3.96 1.85 -5.57
CA ARG A 95 5.20 2.40 -5.00
C ARG A 95 5.16 2.43 -3.48
N LYS A 96 6.23 1.91 -2.85
CA LYS A 96 6.50 2.11 -1.43
C LYS A 96 7.46 3.27 -1.22
N HIS A 97 6.98 4.32 -0.55
CA HIS A 97 7.81 5.47 -0.21
C HIS A 97 8.74 5.22 0.99
N PRO A 98 9.82 6.02 1.14
CA PRO A 98 10.70 5.97 2.30
C PRO A 98 10.04 6.41 3.63
N GLY A 99 10.76 6.19 4.73
CA GLY A 99 10.31 6.50 6.08
C GLY A 99 9.56 5.34 6.74
N TYR A 100 9.45 5.34 8.06
CA TYR A 100 8.93 4.18 8.80
C TYR A 100 7.49 3.79 8.39
N TRP A 101 6.67 4.78 8.01
CA TRP A 101 5.31 4.54 7.54
C TRP A 101 5.19 4.52 6.02
N GLY A 102 6.22 4.96 5.29
CA GLY A 102 6.12 5.26 3.86
C GLY A 102 5.38 6.56 3.58
N GLN A 103 5.53 7.55 4.47
CA GLN A 103 4.81 8.83 4.41
C GLN A 103 5.55 9.92 3.62
N LYS A 104 6.81 9.68 3.22
CA LYS A 104 7.63 10.66 2.51
C LYS A 104 7.36 10.57 1.02
N VAL A 105 6.26 11.17 0.58
CA VAL A 105 5.88 11.25 -0.83
C VAL A 105 6.67 12.39 -1.46
N GLU A 106 7.58 12.07 -2.37
CA GLU A 106 8.20 13.07 -3.24
C GLU A 106 7.27 13.27 -4.43
N HIS A 107 6.70 14.46 -4.56
CA HIS A 107 5.99 14.84 -5.79
C HIS A 107 7.04 15.40 -6.75
N ASP A 108 7.27 14.73 -7.87
CA ASP A 108 8.01 15.32 -8.97
C ASP A 108 7.12 16.40 -9.58
N ASP A 109 7.33 17.66 -9.19
CA ASP A 109 6.77 18.82 -9.88
C ASP A 109 7.39 18.89 -11.28
N SER A 110 6.73 18.29 -12.28
CA SER A 110 7.03 18.43 -13.71
C SER A 110 5.90 19.13 -14.46
#